data_AF-A0A543CM47-F1
#
_entry.id   AF-A0A543CM47-F1
#
_cell.length_a   1.000
_cell.length_b   1.000
_cell.length_c   1.000
_cell.angle_alpha   90.00
_cell.angle_beta   90.00
_cell.angle_gamma   90.00
#
_symmetry.space_group_name_H-M   'P 1'
#
loop_
_entity.id
_entity.type
_entity.pdbx_description
1 polymer ?
#
loop_
_entity_poly.entity_id
_entity_poly.type
_entity_poly.pdbx_seq_one_letter_code
_entity_poly.pdbx_strand_id
1 'polypeptide(L)' 'MIRWRKSSRSQGIENSDCVEVANLSGNSGLRDSKKPDVSDTPRAVRAALR' A
#
# COMPACT_ATOMS: atom_id res chain seq x y z
N MET A 1 -14.53 4.67 -6.33
CA MET A 1 -13.30 3.93 -6.68
C MET A 1 -12.16 4.46 -5.82
N ILE A 2 -11.44 3.58 -5.13
CA ILE A 2 -10.24 3.97 -4.35
C ILE A 2 -9.12 4.29 -5.34
N ARG A 3 -8.49 5.47 -5.19
CA ARG A 3 -7.37 5.88 -6.04
C ARG A 3 -6.05 5.66 -5.33
N TRP A 4 -5.28 4.70 -5.83
CA TRP A 4 -3.91 4.42 -5.37
C TRP A 4 -2.91 5.34 -6.07
N ARG A 5 -1.91 5.78 -5.33
CA ARG A 5 -0.75 6.51 -5.86
C ARG A 5 0.53 5.83 -5.42
N LYS A 6 1.43 5.59 -6.37
CA LYS A 6 2.77 5.09 -6.11
C LYS A 6 3.63 6.17 -5.45
N SER A 7 4.45 5.76 -4.48
CA SER A 7 5.40 6.66 -3.82
C SER A 7 6.47 7.18 -4.79
N SER A 8 6.84 8.46 -4.67
CA SER A 8 7.94 9.05 -5.45
C SER A 8 9.33 8.55 -5.03
N ARG A 9 9.43 7.91 -3.85
CA ARG A 9 10.65 7.24 -3.35
C ARG A 9 10.81 5.83 -3.90
N SER A 10 9.79 5.31 -4.57
CA SER A 10 9.81 4.00 -5.23
C SER A 10 10.23 4.11 -6.71
N GLN A 11 11.18 5.01 -6.98
CA GLN A 11 11.74 5.27 -8.30
C GLN A 11 13.19 4.81 -8.35
N GLY A 12 13.54 4.07 -9.41
CA GLY A 12 14.89 3.53 -9.62
C GLY A 12 15.01 2.04 -9.28
N ILE A 13 15.78 1.35 -10.13
CA ILE A 13 16.15 -0.08 -10.13
C ILE A 13 14.95 -1.05 -10.24
N GLU A 14 15.04 -2.01 -11.17
CA GLU A 14 14.11 -3.14 -11.26
C GLU A 14 14.02 -3.87 -9.91
N ASN A 15 12.81 -4.23 -9.50
CA ASN A 15 12.50 -4.90 -8.22
C ASN A 15 12.61 -4.07 -6.94
N SER A 16 12.69 -2.74 -7.00
CA SER A 16 12.55 -1.90 -5.80
C SER A 16 11.22 -2.16 -5.08
N ASP A 17 11.25 -2.27 -3.75
CA ASP A 17 10.05 -2.45 -2.92
C ASP A 17 9.16 -1.21 -3.02
N CYS A 18 8.19 -1.32 -3.93
CA CYS A 18 7.35 -0.21 -4.33
C CYS A 18 6.08 -0.23 -3.47
N VAL A 19 5.89 0.79 -2.63
CA VAL A 19 4.67 0.95 -1.85
C VAL A 19 3.70 1.93 -2.51
N GLU A 20 2.41 1.68 -2.36
CA GLU A 20 1.33 2.55 -2.78
C GLU A 20 0.49 2.99 -1.59
N VAL A 21 -0.01 4.23 -1.67
CA VAL A 21 -0.88 4.81 -0.66
C VAL A 21 -2.23 5.18 -1.26
N ALA A 22 -3.29 4.97 -0.49
CA ALA A 22 -4.62 5.45 -0.81
C ALA A 22 -5.24 6.15 0.41
N ASN A 23 -5.97 7.22 0.14
CA ASN A 23 -6.85 7.83 1.12
C ASN A 23 -8.17 7.05 1.13
N LEU A 24 -8.47 6.41 2.26
CA LEU A 24 -9.70 5.69 2.53
C LEU A 24 -10.55 6.53 3.48
N SER A 25 -11.87 6.41 3.44
CA SER A 25 -12.75 7.14 4.36
C SER A 25 -12.37 6.88 5.82
N GLY A 26 -11.68 7.85 6.44
CA GLY A 26 -11.20 7.79 7.82
C GLY A 26 -9.89 7.02 8.06
N ASN A 27 -9.19 6.54 7.02
CA ASN A 27 -7.94 5.78 7.18
C ASN A 27 -6.96 5.98 6.01
N SER A 28 -5.68 5.64 6.23
CA SER A 28 -4.70 5.51 5.16
C SER A 28 -4.49 4.03 4.83
N GLY A 29 -4.62 3.66 3.56
CA GLY A 29 -4.26 2.33 3.07
C GLY A 29 -2.81 2.33 2.56
N LEU A 30 -2.05 1.31 2.92
CA LEU A 30 -0.70 1.05 2.41
C LEU A 30 -0.70 -0.36 1.79
N ARG A 31 -0.14 -0.50 0.59
CA ARG A 31 0.05 -1.82 -0.02
C ARG A 31 1.33 -1.89 -0.83
N ASP A 32 1.76 -3.10 -1.13
CA ASP A 32 2.85 -3.37 -2.05
C ASP A 32 2.36 -3.33 -3.51
N SER A 33 3.07 -2.59 -4.37
CA SER A 33 2.75 -2.41 -5.79
C SER A 33 2.96 -3.67 -6.62
N LYS A 34 3.78 -4.62 -6.15
CA LYS A 34 4.04 -5.92 -6.79
C LYS A 34 2.98 -6.96 -6.38
N LYS A 35 2.19 -6.68 -5.32
CA LYS A 35 1.04 -7.49 -4.88
C LYS A 35 -0.21 -6.63 -4.67
N PRO A 36 -0.77 -6.04 -5.74
CA PRO A 36 -1.90 -5.11 -5.64
C PRO A 36 -3.20 -5.75 -5.09
N ASP A 37 -3.33 -7.07 -5.19
CA ASP A 37 -4.48 -7.85 -4.76
C ASP A 37 -4.47 -8.13 -3.25
N VAL A 38 -3.28 -8.07 -2.65
CA VAL A 38 -3.10 -8.19 -1.20
C VAL A 38 -3.24 -6.80 -0.60
N SER A 39 -4.49 -6.35 -0.50
CA SER A 39 -4.80 -5.09 0.18
C SER A 39 -4.65 -5.30 1.69
N ASP A 40 -3.53 -4.84 2.26
CA ASP A 40 -3.40 -4.70 3.71
C ASP A 40 -4.35 -3.60 4.19
N THR A 41 -5.60 -3.99 4.37
CA THR A 41 -6.60 -3.13 4.98
C THR A 41 -6.19 -2.85 6.43
N PRO A 42 -6.65 -1.76 7.06
CA PRO A 42 -6.33 -1.44 8.46
C PRO A 42 -6.62 -2.58 9.44
N ARG A 43 -7.56 -3.47 9.10
CA ARG A 43 -7.88 -4.68 9.87
C ARG A 43 -6.78 -5.74 9.80
N ALA A 44 -6.11 -5.89 8.66
CA ALA A 44 -5.00 -6.82 8.47
C ALA A 44 -3.73 -6.34 9.20
N VAL A 45 -3.40 -5.04 9.11
CA VAL A 45 -2.27 -4.44 9.86
C VAL A 45 -2.45 -4.60 11.37
N ARG A 46 -3.66 -4.33 11.91
CA ARG A 46 -3.97 -4.56 13.33
C ARG A 46 -3.92 -6.04 13.74
N ALA A 47 -4.23 -6.96 12.83
CA ALA A 47 -4.12 -8.39 13.08
C ALA A 47 -2.66 -8.89 13.05
N ALA A 48 -1.82 -8.29 12.20
CA ALA A 48 -0.40 -8.60 12.07
C ALA A 48 0.48 -7.98 13.18
N LEU A 49 0.00 -6.95 13.87
CA LEU A 49 0.65 -6.33 15.04
C LEU A 49 0.45 -7.15 16.34
N ARG A 50 0.21 -8.46 16.24
CA ARG A 50 0.16 -9.37 17.40
C ARG A 50 1.45 -10.16 17.50
#